data_AF-A0AA38REG7-F1
#
_entry.id   AF-A0AA38REG7-F1
#
_cell.length_a   1.000
_cell.length_b   1.000
_cell.length_c   1.000
_cell.angle_alpha   90.00
_cell.angle_beta   90.00
_cell.angle_gamma   90.00
#
_symmetry.space_group_name_H-M   'P 1'
#
loop_
_entity.id
_entity.type
_entity.pdbx_description
1 polymer ?
#
loop_
_entity_poly.entity_id
_entity_poly.type
_entity_poly.pdbx_seq_one_letter_code
_entity_poly.pdbx_strand_id
1 'polypeptide(L)'
;MADDSREPKTVNGADTASPALVAYTVAGDAPKKGPRGLILGKDGKPCRSCNSFAAFTSSSKSALKAHTGTTPTAAPADCPPDVVQLGRSSWTLLHSIAATYPEQPTPVEQNDVKSFMQLFAKLYPCWVCAEDFQKYIRKEEIRTTSRDDFGTWLCEAHNEVNRKLGKPAFDCSRWQERWRTGWKDGRCD
;
A
#
# COMPACT_ATOMS: atom_id res chain seq x y z
N MET A 1 -3.34 -2.92 -2.27
CA MET A 1 -1.86 -2.93 -2.19
C MET A 1 -1.44 -3.09 -0.74
N ALA A 2 -0.18 -3.39 -0.46
CA ALA A 2 0.31 -3.55 0.91
C ALA A 2 0.61 -2.19 1.59
N ASP A 3 0.93 -2.21 2.87
CA ASP A 3 1.16 -1.03 3.73
C ASP A 3 2.41 -0.20 3.37
N ASP A 4 2.37 1.14 3.51
CA ASP A 4 3.54 2.02 3.56
C ASP A 4 3.73 2.62 4.98
N SER A 5 4.39 1.90 5.88
CA SER A 5 4.55 2.35 7.27
C SER A 5 5.46 3.58 7.48
N ARG A 6 5.82 4.34 6.45
CA ARG A 6 6.64 5.57 6.56
C ARG A 6 5.85 6.83 6.87
N GLU A 7 4.51 6.81 6.79
CA GLU A 7 3.77 8.05 6.96
C GLU A 7 3.90 8.57 8.41
N PRO A 8 4.45 9.79 8.59
CA PRO A 8 4.51 10.39 9.91
C PRO A 8 3.09 10.59 10.41
N LYS A 9 2.84 10.29 11.69
CA LYS A 9 1.61 10.70 12.37
C LYS A 9 1.55 12.23 12.28
N THR A 10 0.77 12.77 11.36
CA THR A 10 0.46 14.20 11.39
C THR A 10 -0.39 14.45 12.62
N VAL A 11 0.13 15.30 13.49
CA VAL A 11 -0.56 15.83 14.66
C VAL A 11 -1.55 16.89 14.17
N ASN A 12 -2.79 16.76 14.63
CA ASN A 12 -3.94 17.69 14.52
C ASN A 12 -4.68 17.77 13.18
N GLY A 13 -5.90 17.22 13.19
CA GLY A 13 -6.98 17.50 12.23
C GLY A 13 -8.29 16.95 12.79
N ALA A 14 -9.26 17.84 13.03
CA ALA A 14 -10.46 17.61 13.83
C ALA A 14 -11.38 16.51 13.28
N ASP A 15 -12.00 15.78 14.21
CA ASP A 15 -13.06 14.80 13.98
C ASP A 15 -14.26 15.45 13.28
N THR A 16 -14.51 15.05 12.03
CA THR A 16 -15.85 15.16 11.44
C THR A 16 -16.32 13.77 11.05
N ALA A 17 -17.29 13.27 11.83
CA ALA A 17 -17.98 12.01 11.61
C ALA A 17 -18.63 11.97 10.20
N SER A 18 -18.43 10.86 9.49
CA SER A 18 -19.09 10.58 8.21
C SER A 18 -19.98 9.34 8.36
N PRO A 19 -21.15 9.27 7.69
CA PRO A 19 -22.26 8.43 8.11
C PRO A 19 -22.15 6.96 7.68
N ALA A 20 -23.05 6.17 8.25
CA ALA A 20 -23.05 4.72 8.31
C ALA A 20 -23.04 3.99 6.95
N LEU A 21 -22.08 3.06 6.87
CA LEU A 21 -22.09 1.71 6.29
C LEU A 21 -23.31 1.28 5.46
N VAL A 22 -23.05 0.96 4.20
CA VAL A 22 -23.78 -0.09 3.48
C VAL A 22 -22.81 -1.24 3.22
N ALA A 23 -22.96 -2.32 3.97
CA ALA A 23 -22.20 -3.55 3.77
C ALA A 23 -22.85 -4.37 2.66
N TYR A 24 -22.16 -4.52 1.52
CA TYR A 24 -22.52 -5.51 0.51
C TYR A 24 -21.39 -6.52 0.34
N THR A 25 -21.74 -7.79 0.58
CA THR A 25 -20.91 -8.96 0.37
C THR A 25 -21.00 -9.39 -1.10
N VAL A 26 -19.89 -9.31 -1.83
CA VAL A 26 -19.72 -10.01 -3.12
C VAL A 26 -18.74 -11.16 -2.91
N ALA A 27 -19.18 -12.36 -3.29
CA ALA A 27 -18.43 -13.61 -3.20
C ALA A 27 -17.17 -13.56 -4.09
N GLY A 28 -16.06 -13.08 -3.54
CA GLY A 28 -14.73 -13.58 -3.86
C GLY A 28 -14.27 -14.44 -2.70
N ASP A 29 -13.64 -15.58 -2.98
CA ASP A 29 -13.09 -16.49 -1.96
C ASP A 29 -12.42 -15.67 -0.86
N ALA A 30 -12.99 -15.72 0.36
CA ALA A 30 -12.37 -15.08 1.51
C ALA A 30 -10.94 -15.63 1.66
N PRO A 31 -9.96 -14.80 2.03
CA PRO A 31 -8.57 -15.26 2.16
C PRO A 31 -8.52 -16.52 3.02
N LYS A 32 -8.05 -17.63 2.46
CA LYS A 32 -7.86 -18.87 3.23
C LYS A 32 -6.78 -18.61 4.27
N LYS A 33 -7.22 -18.27 5.48
CA LYS A 33 -6.35 -18.09 6.65
C LYS A 33 -5.84 -19.46 7.06
N GLY A 34 -4.54 -19.65 6.93
CA GLY A 34 -3.86 -20.84 7.42
C GLY A 34 -3.75 -20.86 8.94
N PRO A 35 -3.07 -21.87 9.49
CA PRO A 35 -2.81 -21.96 10.92
C PRO A 35 -2.24 -20.64 11.46
N ARG A 36 -2.78 -20.15 12.58
CA ARG A 36 -2.39 -18.89 13.25
C ARG A 36 -2.63 -17.60 12.45
N GLY A 37 -3.53 -17.63 11.47
CA GLY A 37 -3.97 -16.43 10.75
C GLY A 37 -3.04 -15.96 9.63
N LEU A 38 -2.04 -16.78 9.27
CA LEU A 38 -1.16 -16.51 8.14
C LEU A 38 -1.92 -16.61 6.82
N ILE A 39 -1.67 -15.66 5.91
CA ILE A 39 -2.17 -15.74 4.55
C ILE A 39 -1.37 -16.81 3.79
N LEU A 40 -2.07 -17.80 3.25
CA LEU A 40 -1.47 -18.84 2.43
C LEU A 40 -1.39 -18.39 0.96
N GLY A 41 -0.39 -18.90 0.25
CA GLY A 41 -0.28 -18.83 -1.20
C GLY A 41 -1.22 -19.83 -1.88
N LYS A 42 -1.28 -19.75 -3.21
CA LYS A 42 -2.05 -20.70 -4.04
C LYS A 42 -1.53 -22.14 -3.95
N ASP A 43 -0.29 -22.31 -3.53
CA ASP A 43 0.39 -23.57 -3.26
C ASP A 43 0.10 -24.13 -1.84
N GLY A 44 -0.73 -23.44 -1.05
CA GLY A 44 -1.08 -23.83 0.32
C GLY A 44 0.01 -23.52 1.37
N LYS A 45 1.15 -22.94 0.98
CA LYS A 45 2.24 -22.57 1.89
C LYS A 45 2.08 -21.12 2.38
N PRO A 46 2.66 -20.73 3.53
CA PRO A 46 2.62 -19.34 3.97
C PRO A 46 3.22 -18.38 2.93
N CYS A 47 2.43 -17.38 2.50
CA CYS A 47 2.84 -16.40 1.48
C CYS A 47 3.72 -15.31 2.11
N ARG A 48 5.02 -15.30 1.85
CA ARG A 48 5.92 -14.29 2.43
C ARG A 48 5.57 -12.85 2.01
N SER A 49 5.26 -12.63 0.73
CA SER A 49 4.86 -11.31 0.22
C SER A 49 3.53 -10.82 0.78
N CYS A 50 2.72 -11.71 1.36
CA CYS A 50 1.40 -11.40 1.92
C CYS A 50 1.39 -11.28 3.45
N ASN A 51 2.48 -11.64 4.13
CA ASN A 51 2.56 -11.61 5.60
C ASN A 51 3.73 -10.74 6.05
N SER A 52 3.63 -10.15 7.24
CA SER A 52 4.76 -9.44 7.86
C SER A 52 5.74 -10.43 8.48
N PHE A 53 6.99 -10.01 8.64
CA PHE A 53 8.01 -10.81 9.32
C PHE A 53 7.60 -11.19 10.75
N ALA A 54 6.97 -10.26 11.49
CA ALA A 54 6.46 -10.50 12.83
C ALA A 54 5.37 -11.60 12.87
N ALA A 55 4.46 -11.61 11.89
CA ALA A 55 3.44 -12.65 11.78
C ALA A 55 4.06 -14.03 11.48
N PHE A 56 5.13 -14.04 10.69
CA PHE A 56 5.85 -15.26 10.33
C PHE A 56 6.63 -15.86 11.51
N THR A 57 7.38 -15.04 12.25
CA THR A 57 8.23 -15.49 13.38
C THR A 57 7.41 -15.87 14.62
N SER A 58 6.33 -15.15 14.91
CA SER A 58 5.39 -15.53 15.99
C SER A 58 4.69 -16.87 15.73
N SER A 59 4.62 -17.27 14.45
CA SER A 59 4.14 -18.57 14.00
C SER A 59 5.25 -19.64 13.90
N SER A 60 6.45 -19.41 14.42
CA SER A 60 7.53 -20.38 14.42
C SER A 60 8.01 -20.67 15.85
N LYS A 61 7.12 -21.11 16.74
CA LYS A 61 7.52 -21.71 18.02
C LYS A 61 8.10 -23.12 17.79
N SER A 62 9.31 -23.15 17.23
CA SER A 62 10.31 -24.23 17.35
C SER A 62 11.53 -23.87 16.49
N ALA A 63 12.33 -22.89 16.93
CA ALA A 63 13.78 -22.90 16.80
C ALA A 63 14.39 -21.66 17.46
N LEU A 64 15.25 -21.92 18.44
CA LEU A 64 16.30 -21.07 19.01
C LEU A 64 15.92 -20.11 20.15
N LYS A 65 16.44 -20.53 21.30
CA LYS A 65 16.65 -19.83 22.57
C LYS A 65 17.66 -18.68 22.36
N ALA A 66 17.32 -17.52 22.94
CA ALA A 66 18.17 -16.37 23.25
C ALA A 66 18.74 -15.52 22.08
N HIS A 67 18.15 -14.35 21.90
CA HIS A 67 18.91 -13.11 22.13
C HIS A 67 18.01 -12.08 22.82
N THR A 68 18.58 -11.47 23.85
CA THR A 68 18.09 -10.36 24.66
C THR A 68 17.48 -9.23 23.83
N GLY A 69 16.21 -8.93 24.09
CA GLY A 69 15.69 -7.57 24.19
C GLY A 69 15.87 -6.62 23.00
N THR A 70 15.40 -6.97 21.80
CA THR A 70 14.76 -6.02 20.85
C THR A 70 14.02 -6.88 19.82
N THR A 71 12.70 -6.79 19.71
CA THR A 71 11.96 -7.43 18.60
C THR A 71 12.44 -6.81 17.29
N PRO A 72 13.04 -7.59 16.36
CA PRO A 72 13.42 -7.06 15.05
C PRO A 72 12.14 -6.62 14.34
N THR A 73 12.00 -5.30 14.15
CA THR A 73 10.84 -4.71 13.48
C THR A 73 10.89 -4.95 11.96
N ALA A 74 12.05 -5.36 11.44
CA ALA A 74 12.28 -5.66 10.03
C ALA A 74 13.20 -6.88 9.86
N ALA A 75 13.06 -7.58 8.73
CA ALA A 75 13.99 -8.62 8.31
C ALA A 75 15.36 -8.03 7.89
N PRO A 76 16.44 -8.82 7.89
CA PRO A 76 17.73 -8.42 7.32
C PRO A 76 17.62 -7.91 5.87
N ALA A 77 18.49 -6.98 5.46
CA ALA A 77 18.39 -6.30 4.17
C ALA A 77 18.62 -7.21 2.95
N ASP A 78 19.32 -8.33 3.13
CA ASP A 78 19.61 -9.36 2.11
C ASP A 78 18.48 -10.41 1.98
N CYS A 79 17.44 -10.30 2.79
CA CYS A 79 16.29 -11.19 2.72
C CYS A 79 15.22 -10.68 1.74
N PRO A 80 14.45 -11.59 1.10
CA PRO A 80 13.26 -11.20 0.33
C PRO A 80 12.29 -10.31 1.15
N PRO A 81 11.63 -9.32 0.53
CA PRO A 81 10.77 -8.40 1.26
C PRO A 81 9.54 -9.12 1.83
N ASP A 82 9.15 -8.73 3.04
CA ASP A 82 7.84 -9.07 3.59
C ASP A 82 6.76 -8.13 3.03
N VAL A 83 5.50 -8.30 3.45
CA VAL A 83 4.37 -7.49 2.96
C VAL A 83 4.58 -5.98 3.22
N VAL A 84 5.24 -5.61 4.32
CA VAL A 84 5.43 -4.22 4.72
C VAL A 84 6.54 -3.57 3.88
N GLN A 85 7.69 -4.24 3.76
CA GLN A 85 8.78 -3.74 2.93
C GLN A 85 8.37 -3.66 1.46
N LEU A 86 7.65 -4.67 0.95
CA LEU A 86 7.12 -4.68 -0.40
C LEU A 86 6.14 -3.52 -0.63
N GLY A 87 5.20 -3.29 0.30
CA GLY A 87 4.25 -2.18 0.25
C GLY A 87 4.93 -0.83 0.18
N ARG A 88 5.82 -0.53 1.13
CA ARG A 88 6.60 0.73 1.19
C ARG A 88 7.36 1.02 -0.11
N SER A 89 8.06 0.01 -0.63
CA SER A 89 8.83 0.15 -1.88
C SER A 89 7.93 0.38 -3.08
N SER A 90 6.77 -0.28 -3.11
CA SER A 90 5.79 -0.12 -4.18
C SER A 90 5.18 1.27 -4.20
N TRP A 91 4.73 1.77 -3.05
CA TRP A 91 4.18 3.11 -2.94
C TRP A 91 5.20 4.20 -3.27
N THR A 92 6.46 4.00 -2.87
CA THR A 92 7.55 4.88 -3.28
C THR A 92 7.67 4.95 -4.81
N LEU A 93 7.71 3.79 -5.50
CA LEU A 93 7.75 3.75 -6.96
C LEU A 93 6.54 4.44 -7.59
N LEU A 94 5.33 4.10 -7.15
CA LEU A 94 4.09 4.61 -7.75
C LEU A 94 3.97 6.14 -7.58
N HIS A 95 4.25 6.65 -6.38
CA HIS A 95 4.22 8.09 -6.13
C HIS A 95 5.34 8.84 -6.85
N SER A 96 6.52 8.22 -7.03
CA SER A 96 7.57 8.79 -7.90
C SER A 96 7.12 8.86 -9.36
N ILE A 97 6.44 7.84 -9.89
CA ILE A 97 5.88 7.87 -11.25
C ILE A 97 4.86 9.01 -11.36
N ALA A 98 3.97 9.16 -10.37
CA ALA A 98 2.99 10.24 -10.35
C ALA A 98 3.64 11.63 -10.26
N ALA A 99 4.70 11.77 -9.46
CA ALA A 99 5.44 13.01 -9.32
C ALA A 99 6.09 13.49 -10.63
N THR A 100 6.50 12.55 -11.50
CA THR A 100 7.10 12.84 -12.81
C THR A 100 6.11 12.84 -13.98
N TYR A 101 4.85 12.49 -13.74
CA TYR A 101 3.81 12.47 -14.78
C TYR A 101 3.61 13.88 -15.39
N PRO A 102 3.30 14.05 -16.69
CA PRO A 102 3.14 15.39 -17.28
C PRO A 102 1.94 16.17 -16.70
N GLU A 103 2.04 17.49 -16.65
CA GLU A 103 0.89 18.35 -16.30
C GLU A 103 -0.19 18.31 -17.38
N GLN A 104 0.24 18.20 -18.64
CA GLN A 104 -0.63 18.06 -19.82
C GLN A 104 -0.21 16.81 -20.60
N PRO A 105 -0.62 15.61 -20.15
CA PRO A 105 -0.24 14.35 -20.77
C PRO A 105 -0.95 14.15 -22.12
N THR A 106 -0.21 13.65 -23.09
CA THR A 106 -0.75 13.18 -24.36
C THR A 106 -1.70 11.99 -24.16
N PRO A 107 -2.63 11.72 -25.09
CA PRO A 107 -3.51 10.54 -25.00
C PRO A 107 -2.75 9.21 -24.85
N VAL A 108 -1.54 9.11 -25.40
CA VAL A 108 -0.67 7.93 -25.26
C VAL A 108 -0.19 7.81 -23.81
N GLU A 109 0.37 8.87 -23.23
CA GLU A 109 0.82 8.85 -21.83
C GLU A 109 -0.31 8.57 -20.82
N GLN A 110 -1.52 9.05 -21.11
CA GLN A 110 -2.73 8.72 -20.34
C GLN A 110 -3.04 7.23 -20.40
N ASN A 111 -2.98 6.64 -21.59
CA ASN A 111 -3.24 5.22 -21.78
C ASN A 111 -2.14 4.34 -21.18
N ASP A 112 -0.89 4.77 -21.27
CA ASP A 112 0.27 4.06 -20.73
C ASP A 112 0.20 3.96 -19.21
N VAL A 113 -0.06 5.07 -18.52
CA VAL A 113 -0.16 5.04 -17.05
C VAL A 113 -1.38 4.24 -16.59
N LYS A 114 -2.53 4.35 -17.30
CA LYS A 114 -3.71 3.53 -17.01
C LYS A 114 -3.42 2.04 -17.17
N SER A 115 -2.76 1.66 -18.27
CA SER A 115 -2.37 0.27 -18.56
C SER A 115 -1.36 -0.24 -17.55
N PHE A 116 -0.36 0.56 -17.20
CA PHE A 116 0.63 0.23 -16.17
C PHE A 116 -0.06 -0.05 -14.83
N MET A 117 -0.96 0.81 -14.36
CA MET A 117 -1.66 0.62 -13.09
C MET A 117 -2.54 -0.64 -13.10
N GLN A 118 -3.21 -0.93 -14.22
CA GLN A 118 -4.00 -2.15 -14.38
C GLN A 118 -3.12 -3.42 -14.37
N LEU A 119 -1.96 -3.39 -15.03
CA LEU A 119 -1.00 -4.50 -15.02
C LEU A 119 -0.36 -4.66 -13.64
N PHE A 120 0.03 -3.56 -13.01
CA PHE A 120 0.56 -3.54 -11.65
C PHE A 120 -0.42 -4.24 -10.68
N ALA A 121 -1.70 -3.88 -10.75
CA ALA A 121 -2.73 -4.48 -9.89
C ALA A 121 -2.92 -5.98 -10.12
N LYS A 122 -2.64 -6.49 -11.33
CA LYS A 122 -2.68 -7.94 -11.65
C LYS A 122 -1.42 -8.68 -11.19
N LEU A 123 -0.26 -8.03 -11.30
CA LEU A 123 1.05 -8.64 -11.07
C LEU A 123 1.55 -8.48 -9.63
N TYR A 124 0.85 -7.72 -8.79
CA TYR A 124 1.29 -7.43 -7.42
C TYR A 124 1.50 -8.72 -6.58
N PRO A 125 2.70 -8.96 -6.01
CA PRO A 125 3.05 -10.28 -5.45
C PRO A 125 2.24 -10.72 -4.23
N CYS A 126 1.65 -9.78 -3.49
CA CYS A 126 0.68 -10.12 -2.44
C CYS A 126 -0.70 -10.29 -3.09
N TRP A 127 -1.12 -11.53 -3.34
CA TRP A 127 -2.35 -11.78 -4.09
C TRP A 127 -3.62 -11.19 -3.44
N VAL A 128 -3.77 -11.27 -2.11
CA VAL A 128 -4.89 -10.64 -1.41
C VAL A 128 -4.88 -9.11 -1.56
N CYS A 129 -3.67 -8.52 -1.50
CA CYS A 129 -3.49 -7.08 -1.68
C CYS A 129 -3.75 -6.64 -3.13
N ALA A 130 -3.44 -7.52 -4.09
CA ALA A 130 -3.64 -7.35 -5.52
C ALA A 130 -5.15 -7.35 -5.85
N GLU A 131 -5.88 -8.37 -5.39
CA GLU A 131 -7.32 -8.49 -5.58
C GLU A 131 -8.07 -7.28 -5.01
N ASP A 132 -7.69 -6.84 -3.81
CA ASP A 132 -8.28 -5.65 -3.19
C ASP A 132 -8.00 -4.37 -3.98
N PHE A 133 -6.80 -4.24 -4.56
CA PHE A 133 -6.49 -3.08 -5.40
C PHE A 133 -7.22 -3.11 -6.74
N GLN A 134 -7.37 -4.30 -7.34
CA GLN A 134 -8.18 -4.46 -8.54
C GLN A 134 -9.65 -4.13 -8.30
N LYS A 135 -10.20 -4.47 -7.12
CA LYS A 135 -11.55 -4.03 -6.71
C LYS A 135 -11.64 -2.52 -6.61
N TYR A 136 -10.63 -1.87 -6.02
CA TYR A 136 -10.57 -0.42 -5.92
C TYR A 136 -10.56 0.24 -7.31
N ILE A 137 -9.67 -0.17 -8.21
CA ILE A 137 -9.56 0.40 -9.57
C ILE A 137 -10.87 0.26 -10.38
N ARG A 138 -11.66 -0.80 -10.13
CA ARG A 138 -12.97 -0.97 -10.76
C ARG A 138 -14.03 -0.01 -10.21
N LYS A 139 -13.89 0.38 -8.94
CA LYS A 139 -14.82 1.29 -8.27
C LYS A 139 -14.45 2.76 -8.55
N GLU A 140 -13.18 3.08 -8.44
CA GLU A 140 -12.62 4.42 -8.59
C GLU A 140 -11.71 4.42 -9.82
N GLU A 141 -12.21 4.95 -10.94
CA GLU A 141 -11.47 4.99 -12.20
C GLU A 141 -10.17 5.78 -12.05
N ILE A 142 -9.08 5.24 -12.63
CA ILE A 142 -7.76 5.89 -12.61
C ILE A 142 -7.84 7.21 -13.36
N ARG A 143 -7.63 8.32 -12.64
CA ARG A 143 -7.61 9.67 -13.22
C ARG A 143 -6.23 9.93 -13.82
N THR A 144 -6.18 10.23 -15.12
CA THR A 144 -4.92 10.39 -15.86
C THR A 144 -4.83 11.71 -16.62
N THR A 145 -5.79 12.61 -16.42
CA THR A 145 -5.91 13.85 -17.21
C THR A 145 -4.81 14.87 -16.94
N SER A 146 -4.14 14.79 -15.79
CA SER A 146 -3.00 15.63 -15.42
C SER A 146 -2.17 14.97 -14.33
N ARG A 147 -0.97 15.51 -14.07
CA ARG A 147 -0.14 15.18 -12.90
C ARG A 147 -0.94 15.27 -11.59
N ASP A 148 -1.69 16.34 -11.41
CA ASP A 148 -2.40 16.57 -10.15
C ASP A 148 -3.58 15.61 -9.97
N ASP A 149 -4.30 15.31 -11.05
CA ASP A 149 -5.38 14.33 -11.03
C ASP A 149 -4.86 12.93 -10.69
N PHE A 150 -3.76 12.51 -11.33
CA PHE A 150 -3.17 11.18 -11.10
C PHE A 150 -2.54 11.07 -9.72
N GLY A 151 -1.79 12.08 -9.27
CA GLY A 151 -1.19 12.10 -7.94
C GLY A 151 -2.24 12.13 -6.81
N THR A 152 -3.31 12.91 -6.98
CA THR A 152 -4.44 12.94 -6.04
C THR A 152 -5.17 11.61 -5.99
N TRP A 153 -5.51 11.02 -7.15
CA TRP A 153 -6.13 9.68 -7.20
C TRP A 153 -5.27 8.61 -6.54
N LEU A 154 -3.94 8.65 -6.76
CA LEU A 154 -3.02 7.69 -6.14
C LEU A 154 -2.93 7.87 -4.63
N CYS A 155 -3.00 9.11 -4.13
CA CYS A 155 -3.09 9.40 -2.71
C CYS A 155 -4.40 8.88 -2.10
N GLU A 156 -5.55 9.11 -2.74
CA GLU A 156 -6.85 8.57 -2.31
C GLU A 156 -6.82 7.03 -2.25
N ALA A 157 -6.23 6.39 -3.26
CA ALA A 157 -6.05 4.94 -3.30
C ALA A 157 -5.16 4.44 -2.16
N HIS A 158 -4.13 5.19 -1.80
CA HIS A 158 -3.27 4.88 -0.64
C HIS A 158 -4.04 5.03 0.66
N ASN A 159 -4.83 6.08 0.80
CA ASN A 159 -5.66 6.32 1.97
C ASN A 159 -6.74 5.26 2.17
N GLU A 160 -7.28 4.67 1.11
CA GLU A 160 -8.18 3.52 1.22
C GLU A 160 -7.47 2.30 1.85
N VAL A 161 -6.19 2.08 1.52
CA VAL A 161 -5.38 1.05 2.19
C VAL A 161 -5.10 1.44 3.65
N ASN A 162 -4.74 2.69 3.93
CA ASN A 162 -4.54 3.18 5.29
C ASN A 162 -5.78 2.94 6.16
N ARG A 163 -6.96 3.32 5.65
CA ARG A 163 -8.25 3.13 6.32
C ARG A 163 -8.52 1.65 6.63
N LYS A 164 -8.29 0.75 5.66
CA LYS A 164 -8.45 -0.71 5.86
C LYS A 164 -7.50 -1.27 6.93
N LEU A 165 -6.33 -0.66 7.08
CA LEU A 165 -5.32 -1.06 8.07
C LEU A 165 -5.43 -0.28 9.38
N GLY A 166 -6.44 0.58 9.56
CA GLY A 166 -6.61 1.39 10.77
C GLY A 166 -5.56 2.47 10.97
N LYS A 167 -4.98 2.97 9.87
CA LYS A 167 -3.97 4.04 9.87
C LYS A 167 -4.62 5.41 9.63
N PRO A 168 -4.00 6.50 10.11
CA PRO A 168 -4.42 7.85 9.76
C PRO A 168 -4.43 8.05 8.25
N ALA A 169 -5.32 8.89 7.76
CA ALA A 169 -5.27 9.35 6.38
C ALA A 169 -4.14 10.36 6.20
N PHE A 170 -3.44 10.27 5.08
CA PHE A 170 -2.53 11.30 4.60
C PHE A 170 -3.31 12.46 4.00
N ASP A 171 -2.86 13.68 4.23
CA ASP A 171 -3.44 14.87 3.61
C ASP A 171 -3.03 14.96 2.14
N CYS A 172 -3.94 14.59 1.23
CA CYS A 172 -3.65 14.56 -0.19
C CYS A 172 -3.28 15.94 -0.76
N SER A 173 -3.64 17.07 -0.14
CA SER A 173 -3.17 18.37 -0.64
C SER A 173 -1.65 18.56 -0.53
N ARG A 174 -0.96 17.67 0.20
CA ARG A 174 0.48 17.70 0.45
C ARG A 174 1.24 16.59 -0.28
N TRP A 175 0.59 15.87 -1.21
CA TRP A 175 1.21 14.76 -1.92
C TRP A 175 2.45 15.21 -2.71
N GLN A 176 2.41 16.41 -3.32
CA GLN A 176 3.53 16.97 -4.07
C GLN A 176 4.72 17.33 -3.16
N GLU A 177 4.48 17.88 -1.98
CA GLU A 177 5.55 18.15 -0.99
C GLU A 177 6.26 16.85 -0.61
N ARG A 178 5.49 15.79 -0.36
CA ARG A 178 6.04 14.51 0.06
C ARG A 178 6.81 13.79 -1.04
N TRP A 179 6.38 13.88 -2.30
CA TRP A 179 6.86 13.00 -3.37
C TRP A 179 7.58 13.69 -4.52
N ARG A 180 7.54 15.03 -4.59
CA ARG A 180 8.14 15.79 -5.70
C ARG A 180 9.03 16.94 -5.24
N THR A 181 8.49 17.87 -4.46
CA THR A 181 9.12 19.18 -4.24
C THR A 181 9.91 19.30 -2.95
N GLY A 182 9.72 18.39 -2.01
CA GLY A 182 10.16 18.59 -0.63
C GLY A 182 9.17 19.46 0.16
N TRP A 183 9.32 19.45 1.48
CA TRP A 183 8.46 20.18 2.41
C TRP A 183 8.84 21.65 2.46
N LYS A 184 7.84 22.53 2.58
CA LYS A 184 8.04 23.99 2.60
C LYS A 184 8.87 24.52 3.77
N ASP A 185 9.10 23.71 4.80
CA ASP A 185 9.95 24.04 5.95
C ASP A 185 11.45 23.82 5.69
N GLY A 186 11.82 23.39 4.48
CA GLY A 186 13.22 23.24 4.05
C GLY A 186 13.92 22.00 4.63
N ARG A 187 13.22 21.10 5.34
CA ARG A 187 13.86 19.93 5.96
C ARG A 187 14.37 18.86 4.98
N CYS A 188 14.17 19.07 3.69
CA CYS A 188 14.61 18.20 2.61
C CYS A 188 15.76 18.81 1.79
N ASP A 189 16.22 19.99 2.16
CA ASP A 189 17.32 20.72 1.53
C ASP A 189 18.62 20.65 2.36
#